data_AF-A0A3C0G1B5-F1
#
_entry.id   AF-A0A3C0G1B5-F1
#
_cell.length_a   1.000
_cell.length_b   1.000
_cell.length_c   1.000
_cell.angle_alpha   90.00
_cell.angle_beta   90.00
_cell.angle_gamma   90.00
#
_symmetry.space_group_name_H-M   'P 1'
#
loop_
_entity.id
_entity.type
_entity.pdbx_description
1 polymer ?
#
loop_
_entity_poly.entity_id
_entity_poly.type
_entity_poly.pdbx_seq_one_letter_code
_entity_poly.pdbx_strand_id
1 'polypeptide(L)'
;MEDIKLSSENEEIVIDLMAINEVPLSMHQLGGQFRRLMNVLMTGTYYPVKIKGNSMQIDRFVKALSAEKDYITAYNKYGLNNPATYRSKYRLDGAVNKFQKDTGLVWPFK
;
A
#
# COMPACT_ATOMS: atom_id res chain seq x y z
N MET A 1 6.20 12.68 40.85
CA MET A 1 6.91 12.50 39.57
C MET A 1 6.08 11.53 38.79
N GLU A 2 5.31 12.03 37.82
CA GLU A 2 4.37 11.25 37.03
C GLU A 2 5.11 10.26 36.13
N ASP A 3 4.61 9.03 36.15
CA ASP A 3 5.06 7.90 35.35
C ASP A 3 5.04 8.22 33.86
N ILE A 4 6.20 8.24 33.24
CA ILE A 4 6.30 8.14 31.77
C ILE A 4 6.08 6.66 31.45
N LYS A 5 4.80 6.29 31.34
CA LYS A 5 4.35 5.00 30.80
C LYS A 5 4.75 4.99 29.33
N LEU A 6 5.91 4.38 29.03
CA LEU A 6 6.35 4.08 27.69
C LEU A 6 5.49 2.92 27.15
N SER A 7 4.23 3.21 26.79
CA SER A 7 3.38 2.26 26.08
C SER A 7 3.76 2.27 24.59
N SER A 8 4.85 1.60 24.26
CA SER A 8 5.08 1.12 22.89
C SER A 8 4.09 -0.02 22.62
N GLU A 9 2.82 0.33 22.39
CA GLU A 9 1.87 -0.62 21.84
C GLU A 9 2.35 -1.03 20.45
N ASN A 10 2.18 -2.31 20.13
CA ASN A 10 2.40 -2.85 18.80
C ASN A 10 1.48 -2.12 17.80
N GLU A 11 1.92 -0.99 17.24
CA GLU A 11 1.15 -0.18 16.30
C GLU A 11 0.91 -0.96 15.01
N GLU A 12 -0.20 -1.69 14.94
CA GLU A 12 -0.61 -2.41 13.74
C GLU A 12 -0.81 -1.44 12.55
N ILE A 13 -0.30 -1.81 11.36
CA ILE A 13 -0.65 -1.06 10.16
C ILE A 13 -2.09 -1.40 9.79
N VAL A 14 -2.99 -0.45 9.96
CA VAL A 14 -4.39 -0.57 9.57
C VAL A 14 -4.63 0.20 8.28
N ILE A 15 -5.06 -0.50 7.23
CA ILE A 15 -5.50 0.09 5.96
C ILE A 15 -6.99 -0.14 5.82
N ASP A 16 -7.78 0.93 5.96
CA ASP A 16 -9.23 0.88 5.80
C ASP A 16 -9.65 1.50 4.46
N LEU A 17 -10.05 0.64 3.51
CA LEU A 17 -10.47 1.04 2.17
C LEU A 17 -11.91 1.58 2.11
N MET A 18 -12.65 1.54 3.22
CA MET A 18 -14.03 2.05 3.31
C MET A 18 -14.09 3.46 3.90
N ALA A 19 -13.13 3.84 4.74
CA ALA A 19 -13.07 5.13 5.44
C ALA A 19 -12.77 6.36 4.55
N ILE A 20 -12.72 6.19 3.23
CA ILE A 20 -12.21 7.22 2.29
C ILE A 20 -13.31 8.17 1.80
N ASN A 21 -14.58 7.79 1.94
CA ASN A 21 -15.71 8.62 1.50
C ASN A 21 -16.07 9.76 2.46
N GLU A 22 -15.41 9.88 3.62
CA GLU A 22 -15.88 10.73 4.71
C GLU A 22 -15.06 12.02 4.91
N VAL A 23 -13.73 12.03 4.69
CA VAL A 23 -12.88 13.23 4.95
C VAL A 23 -11.55 13.22 4.15
N PRO A 24 -11.07 14.34 3.58
CA PRO A 24 -9.73 14.44 2.96
C PRO A 24 -8.54 14.06 3.88
N LEU A 25 -8.75 14.13 5.19
CA LEU A 25 -7.76 13.74 6.21
C LEU A 25 -7.50 12.23 6.21
N SER A 26 -8.49 11.41 5.82
CA SER A 26 -8.34 9.95 5.80
C SER A 26 -7.45 9.48 4.65
N MET A 27 -7.42 10.19 3.51
CA MET A 27 -6.47 9.92 2.41
C MET A 27 -5.02 10.14 2.84
N HIS A 28 -4.72 11.19 3.60
CA HIS A 28 -3.37 11.47 4.10
C HIS A 28 -2.90 10.39 5.09
N GLN A 29 -3.80 9.98 6.00
CA GLN A 29 -3.52 8.90 6.95
C GLN A 29 -3.28 7.57 6.23
N LEU A 30 -4.09 7.26 5.21
CA LEU A 30 -3.90 6.05 4.40
C LEU A 30 -2.61 6.08 3.59
N GLY A 31 -2.22 7.22 3.03
CA GLY A 31 -0.92 7.38 2.37
C GLY A 31 0.25 7.10 3.31
N GLY A 32 0.18 7.59 4.55
CA GLY A 32 1.15 7.30 5.60
C GLY A 32 1.23 5.79 5.93
N GLN A 33 0.07 5.15 6.11
CA GLN A 33 -0.02 3.71 6.40
C GLN A 33 0.48 2.85 5.23
N PHE A 34 0.15 3.23 4.00
CA PHE A 34 0.63 2.58 2.79
C PHE A 34 2.15 2.65 2.68
N ARG A 35 2.75 3.81 2.96
CA ARG A 35 4.20 3.96 2.97
C ARG A 35 4.87 3.07 4.02
N ARG A 36 4.29 2.95 5.22
CA ARG A 36 4.77 2.01 6.24
C ARG A 36 4.68 0.56 5.76
N LEU A 37 3.56 0.18 5.16
CA LEU A 37 3.36 -1.16 4.58
C LEU A 37 4.40 -1.48 3.50
N MET A 38 4.67 -0.54 2.59
CA MET A 38 5.67 -0.72 1.54
C MET A 38 7.08 -0.90 2.10
N ASN A 39 7.47 -0.11 3.10
CA ASN A 39 8.76 -0.28 3.76
C ASN A 39 8.91 -1.69 4.34
N VAL A 40 7.90 -2.17 5.09
CA VAL A 40 7.87 -3.53 5.64
C VAL A 40 7.97 -4.58 4.54
N LEU A 41 7.21 -4.43 3.45
CA LEU A 41 7.21 -5.38 2.34
C LEU A 41 8.54 -5.44 1.59
N MET A 42 9.29 -4.34 1.57
CA MET A 42 10.62 -4.25 0.96
C MET A 42 11.72 -4.78 1.88
N THR A 43 11.62 -4.58 3.19
CA THR A 43 12.60 -5.10 4.16
C THR A 43 12.40 -6.59 4.44
N GLY A 44 11.21 -7.13 4.19
CA GLY A 44 10.87 -8.53 4.47
C GLY A 44 10.71 -8.85 5.96
N THR A 45 10.65 -7.82 6.80
CA THR A 45 10.42 -7.98 8.25
C THR A 45 8.97 -8.36 8.52
N TYR A 46 8.75 -9.26 9.48
CA TYR A 46 7.39 -9.54 9.96
C TYR A 46 6.80 -8.30 10.66
N TYR A 47 5.60 -7.90 10.25
CA TYR A 47 4.86 -6.81 10.88
C TYR A 47 3.35 -7.11 10.81
N PRO A 48 2.58 -6.89 11.89
CA PRO A 48 1.14 -7.08 11.87
C PRO A 48 0.45 -6.03 10.99
N VAL A 49 -0.31 -6.49 9.99
CA VAL A 49 -1.05 -5.65 9.05
C VAL A 49 -2.51 -6.11 9.02
N LYS A 50 -3.45 -5.17 9.20
CA LYS A 50 -4.88 -5.37 8.98
C LYS A 50 -5.35 -4.54 7.80
N ILE A 51 -6.04 -5.20 6.87
CA ILE A 51 -6.68 -4.55 5.72
C ILE A 51 -8.19 -4.73 5.89
N LYS A 52 -8.93 -3.62 5.88
CA LYS A 52 -10.39 -3.58 5.95
C LYS A 52 -10.95 -3.08 4.63
N GLY A 53 -12.03 -3.72 4.19
CA GLY A 53 -12.68 -3.44 2.91
C GLY A 53 -13.62 -4.57 2.55
N ASN A 54 -14.42 -4.36 1.51
CA ASN A 54 -15.13 -5.49 0.90
C ASN A 54 -14.14 -6.41 0.15
N SER A 55 -14.54 -7.65 -0.13
CA SER A 55 -13.65 -8.64 -0.74
C SER A 55 -13.07 -8.20 -2.09
N MET A 56 -13.83 -7.43 -2.88
CA MET A 56 -13.36 -6.89 -4.16
C MET A 56 -12.29 -5.82 -3.94
N GLN A 57 -12.51 -4.87 -3.05
CA GLN A 57 -11.54 -3.83 -2.69
C GLN A 57 -10.24 -4.44 -2.18
N ILE A 58 -10.33 -5.43 -1.30
CA ILE A 58 -9.15 -6.13 -0.76
C ILE A 58 -8.39 -6.85 -1.89
N ASP A 59 -9.07 -7.61 -2.75
CA ASP A 59 -8.44 -8.30 -3.89
C ASP A 59 -7.70 -7.31 -4.80
N ARG A 60 -8.35 -6.20 -5.15
CA ARG A 60 -7.76 -5.18 -6.02
C ARG A 60 -6.58 -4.49 -5.37
N PHE A 61 -6.69 -4.15 -4.09
CA PHE A 61 -5.63 -3.53 -3.33
C PHE A 61 -4.40 -4.44 -3.25
N VAL A 62 -4.58 -5.72 -2.88
CA VAL A 62 -3.48 -6.69 -2.79
C VAL A 62 -2.80 -6.91 -4.14
N LYS A 63 -3.56 -6.95 -5.24
CA LYS A 63 -3.00 -7.07 -6.60
C LYS A 63 -2.16 -5.86 -7.00
N ALA A 64 -2.65 -4.65 -6.73
CA ALA A 64 -1.90 -3.42 -6.99
C ALA A 64 -0.63 -3.36 -6.11
N LEU A 65 -0.74 -3.69 -4.83
CA LEU A 65 0.36 -3.75 -3.88
C LEU A 65 1.47 -4.71 -4.30
N SER A 66 1.09 -5.91 -4.75
CA SER A 66 2.03 -6.91 -5.25
C SER A 66 2.74 -6.44 -6.51
N ALA A 67 2.00 -5.85 -7.45
CA ALA A 67 2.58 -5.29 -8.67
C ALA A 67 3.52 -4.10 -8.40
N GLU A 68 3.23 -3.28 -7.38
CA GLU A 68 4.09 -2.18 -6.93
C GLU A 68 5.41 -2.73 -6.39
N LYS A 69 5.35 -3.74 -5.52
CA LYS A 69 6.54 -4.45 -5.02
C LYS A 69 7.37 -5.03 -6.16
N ASP A 70 6.74 -5.70 -7.13
CA ASP A 70 7.41 -6.27 -8.30
C ASP A 70 8.11 -5.18 -9.13
N TYR A 71 7.44 -4.06 -9.36
CA TYR A 71 8.00 -2.93 -10.10
C TYR A 71 9.21 -2.33 -9.39
N ILE A 72 9.09 -2.03 -8.10
CA ILE A 72 10.20 -1.48 -7.31
C ILE A 72 11.36 -2.46 -7.28
N THR A 73 11.09 -3.76 -7.14
CA THR A 73 12.13 -4.81 -7.15
C THR A 73 12.86 -4.85 -8.51
N ALA A 74 12.11 -4.84 -9.62
CA ALA A 74 12.68 -4.84 -10.97
C ALA A 74 13.48 -3.56 -11.25
N TYR A 75 12.94 -2.40 -10.86
CA TYR A 75 13.61 -1.11 -10.96
C TYR A 75 14.93 -1.10 -10.20
N ASN A 76 14.93 -1.55 -8.94
CA ASN A 76 16.15 -1.61 -8.11
C ASN A 76 17.19 -2.57 -8.69
N LYS A 77 16.75 -3.68 -9.30
CA LYS A 77 17.65 -4.71 -9.84
C LYS A 77 18.21 -4.38 -11.21
N TYR A 78 17.41 -3.79 -12.10
CA TYR A 78 17.74 -3.66 -13.52
C TYR A 78 17.74 -2.22 -14.05
N GLY A 79 17.20 -1.27 -13.29
CA GLY A 79 17.02 0.13 -13.72
C GLY A 79 15.85 0.30 -14.71
N LEU A 80 15.61 1.55 -15.13
CA LEU A 80 14.47 1.94 -15.98
C LEU A 80 14.54 1.41 -17.40
N ASN A 81 15.74 1.25 -17.94
CA ASN A 81 15.95 0.92 -19.37
C ASN A 81 15.95 -0.59 -19.63
N ASN A 82 15.42 -1.39 -18.71
CA ASN A 82 15.37 -2.84 -18.86
C ASN A 82 13.95 -3.31 -19.26
N PRO A 83 13.81 -4.21 -20.25
CA PRO A 83 12.53 -4.80 -20.63
C PRO A 83 11.75 -5.42 -19.47
N ALA A 84 12.43 -5.98 -18.46
CA ALA A 84 11.79 -6.53 -17.28
C ALA A 84 11.09 -5.46 -16.44
N THR A 85 11.71 -4.28 -16.28
CA THR A 85 11.16 -3.13 -15.56
C THR A 85 9.94 -2.55 -16.28
N TYR A 86 9.96 -2.51 -17.63
CA TYR A 86 8.79 -2.08 -18.39
C TYR A 86 7.62 -3.06 -18.26
N ARG A 87 7.88 -4.37 -18.26
CA ARG A 87 6.83 -5.39 -18.08
C ARG A 87 6.19 -5.30 -16.70
N SER A 88 6.99 -5.10 -15.64
CA SER A 88 6.44 -4.94 -14.29
C SER A 88 5.67 -3.63 -14.15
N LYS A 89 6.14 -2.54 -14.78
CA LYS A 89 5.40 -1.27 -14.85
C LYS A 89 4.03 -1.44 -15.53
N TYR A 90 3.96 -2.10 -16.68
CA TYR A 90 2.68 -2.33 -17.36
C TYR A 90 1.69 -3.15 -16.51
N ARG A 91 2.21 -4.14 -15.77
CA ARG A 91 1.40 -4.91 -14.81
C ARG A 91 0.89 -4.04 -13.67
N LEU A 92 1.75 -3.18 -13.12
CA LEU A 92 1.38 -2.21 -12.09
C LEU A 92 0.28 -1.28 -12.59
N ASP A 93 0.48 -0.64 -13.74
CA ASP A 93 -0.50 0.27 -14.33
C ASP A 93 -1.86 -0.41 -14.54
N GLY A 94 -1.86 -1.65 -15.03
CA GLY A 94 -3.08 -2.45 -15.20
C GLY A 94 -3.78 -2.79 -13.87
N ALA A 95 -3.03 -3.11 -12.82
CA ALA A 95 -3.57 -3.41 -11.50
C ALA A 95 -4.12 -2.15 -10.81
N VAL A 96 -3.39 -1.04 -10.91
CA VAL A 96 -3.80 0.28 -10.42
C VAL A 96 -5.07 0.73 -11.10
N ASN A 97 -5.13 0.69 -12.44
CA ASN A 97 -6.34 1.10 -13.18
C ASN A 97 -7.58 0.28 -12.77
N LYS A 98 -7.43 -1.03 -12.56
CA LYS A 98 -8.52 -1.89 -12.07
C LYS A 98 -8.92 -1.54 -10.64
N PHE A 99 -7.96 -1.30 -9.76
CA PHE A 99 -8.23 -0.85 -8.40
C PHE A 99 -9.00 0.48 -8.40
N GLN A 100 -8.51 1.49 -9.12
CA GLN A 100 -9.16 2.80 -9.15
C GLN A 100 -10.56 2.73 -9.76
N LYS A 101 -10.75 1.93 -10.82
CA LYS A 101 -12.06 1.74 -11.45
C LYS A 101 -13.06 1.02 -10.55
N ASP A 102 -12.64 -0.07 -9.90
CA ASP A 102 -13.56 -0.92 -9.13
C ASP A 102 -13.83 -0.34 -7.73
N THR A 103 -12.93 0.49 -7.20
CA THR A 103 -13.05 1.05 -5.84
C THR A 103 -13.38 2.54 -5.81
N GLY A 104 -13.15 3.28 -6.89
CA GLY A 104 -13.25 4.75 -6.93
C GLY A 104 -12.10 5.48 -6.23
N LEU A 105 -11.13 4.74 -5.67
CA LEU A 105 -10.03 5.30 -4.88
C LEU A 105 -8.83 5.64 -5.75
N VAL A 106 -8.10 6.71 -5.44
CA VAL A 106 -6.87 7.07 -6.17
C VAL A 106 -5.66 6.35 -5.57
N TRP A 107 -4.87 5.70 -6.42
CA TRP A 107 -3.59 5.08 -6.02
C TRP A 107 -2.45 6.13 -6.04
N PRO A 108 -1.45 6.04 -5.14
CA PRO A 108 -1.36 5.25 -3.92
C PRO A 108 -1.84 6.10 -2.71
N PHE A 109 -2.98 6.78 -2.86
CA PHE A 109 -3.54 7.83 -2.01
C PHE A 109 -2.85 9.21 -2.21
N LYS A 110 -3.55 10.12 -2.90
CA LYS A 110 -3.22 11.55 -3.04
C LYS A 110 -4.19 12.38 -2.22
#